data_AF-A0A354WPA2-F1
#
_entry.id   AF-A0A354WPA2-F1
#
_cell.length_a   1.000
_cell.length_b   1.000
_cell.length_c   1.000
_cell.angle_alpha   90.00
_cell.angle_beta   90.00
_cell.angle_gamma   90.00
#
_symmetry.space_group_name_H-M   'P 1'
#
loop_
_entity.id
_entity.type
_entity.pdbx_description
1 polymer ?
#
loop_
_entity_poly.entity_id
_entity_poly.type
_entity_poly.pdbx_seq_one_letter_code
_entity_poly.pdbx_strand_id
1 'polypeptide(L)'
;DGMDTTVITEIADYFKNEIGYQIPPMTPFVGSAFNVTRAGVHADGLMKDEEIYTIFDTKKILNKPATVQISKTSGLAGIAYWINQTYGLEEDEKLDKKSPLVAAMKQWVDQQYEDGRQTVMTERELKEKIRQLAPDFAEKGMKK
;
A
#
# COMPACT_ATOMS: atom_id res chain seq x y z
N ASP A 1 -3.58 27.80 18.34
CA ASP A 1 -4.05 27.98 16.95
C ASP A 1 -3.05 27.39 15.99
N GLY A 2 -3.29 26.16 15.53
CA GLY A 2 -2.45 25.46 14.57
C GLY A 2 -3.31 24.92 13.42
N MET A 3 -2.68 24.70 12.27
CA MET A 3 -3.34 24.07 11.13
C MET A 3 -3.60 22.59 11.42
N ASP A 4 -4.81 22.11 11.13
CA ASP A 4 -5.08 20.68 11.04
C ASP A 4 -4.56 20.16 9.69
N THR A 5 -3.42 19.51 9.71
CA THR A 5 -2.74 18.99 8.52
C THR A 5 -3.41 17.76 7.94
N THR A 6 -4.28 17.08 8.69
CA THR A 6 -4.94 15.85 8.23
C THR A 6 -5.95 16.11 7.12
N VAL A 7 -6.54 17.31 7.09
CA VAL A 7 -7.47 17.80 6.07
C VAL A 7 -6.84 17.84 4.66
N ILE A 8 -5.50 17.86 4.55
CA ILE A 8 -4.79 17.79 3.25
C ILE A 8 -5.17 16.53 2.47
N THR A 9 -5.33 15.39 3.17
CA THR A 9 -5.70 14.12 2.53
C THR A 9 -7.18 14.09 2.15
N GLU A 10 -8.05 14.66 2.98
CA GLU A 10 -9.48 14.79 2.66
C GLU A 10 -9.70 15.65 1.40
N ILE A 11 -8.96 16.74 1.25
CA ILE A 11 -9.00 17.58 0.05
C ILE A 11 -8.52 16.78 -1.17
N ALA A 12 -7.45 16.00 -1.04
CA ALA A 12 -6.95 15.17 -2.12
C ALA A 12 -7.97 14.11 -2.57
N ASP A 13 -8.65 13.47 -1.61
CA ASP A 13 -9.70 12.50 -1.88
C ASP A 13 -10.91 13.15 -2.56
N TYR A 14 -11.31 14.35 -2.13
CA TYR A 14 -12.35 15.13 -2.82
C TYR A 14 -11.96 15.44 -4.28
N PHE A 15 -10.72 15.90 -4.53
CA PHE A 15 -10.23 16.15 -5.88
C PHE A 15 -10.27 14.90 -6.76
N LYS A 16 -9.94 13.75 -6.19
CA LYS A 16 -9.93 12.47 -6.92
C LYS A 16 -11.34 11.97 -7.19
N ASN A 17 -12.21 11.97 -6.17
CA ASN A 17 -13.50 11.27 -6.20
C ASN A 17 -14.63 12.16 -6.72
N GLU A 18 -14.65 13.45 -6.36
CA GLU A 18 -15.73 14.38 -6.70
C GLU A 18 -15.40 15.23 -7.94
N ILE A 19 -14.14 15.65 -8.09
CA ILE A 19 -13.69 16.45 -9.26
C ILE A 19 -13.21 15.54 -10.40
N GLY A 20 -12.77 14.32 -10.12
CA GLY A 20 -12.20 13.40 -11.11
C GLY A 20 -10.76 13.74 -11.51
N TYR A 21 -10.06 14.56 -10.73
CA TYR A 21 -8.68 14.93 -10.98
C TYR A 21 -7.73 13.77 -10.70
N GLN A 22 -6.82 13.50 -11.64
CA GLN A 22 -5.80 12.46 -11.49
C GLN A 22 -4.55 13.06 -10.84
N ILE A 23 -4.41 12.86 -9.53
CA ILE A 23 -3.22 13.32 -8.78
C ILE A 23 -1.98 12.57 -9.28
N PRO A 24 -0.93 13.27 -9.76
CA PRO A 24 0.32 12.61 -10.12
C PRO A 24 0.91 11.81 -8.95
N PRO A 25 1.46 10.60 -9.18
CA PRO A 25 1.94 9.74 -8.09
C PRO A 25 3.01 10.38 -7.20
N MET A 26 3.86 11.24 -7.76
CA MET A 26 4.97 11.87 -7.04
C MET A 26 4.58 13.19 -6.35
N THR A 27 3.30 13.59 -6.38
CA THR A 27 2.83 14.83 -5.74
C THR A 27 3.16 14.79 -4.24
N PRO A 28 3.90 15.78 -3.69
CA PRO A 28 4.20 15.81 -2.26
C PRO A 28 2.94 15.71 -1.41
N PHE A 29 3.03 15.02 -0.27
CA PHE A 29 1.95 14.77 0.70
C PHE A 29 0.82 13.84 0.21
N VAL A 30 0.32 14.05 -1.01
CA VAL A 30 -0.94 13.43 -1.47
C VAL A 30 -0.78 12.42 -2.59
N GLY A 31 0.37 12.39 -3.28
CA GLY A 31 0.65 11.43 -4.35
C GLY A 31 0.79 10.00 -3.84
N SER A 32 0.35 9.00 -4.61
CA SER A 32 0.41 7.59 -4.20
C SER A 32 1.83 7.07 -3.98
N ALA A 33 2.84 7.70 -4.58
CA ALA A 33 4.25 7.36 -4.46
C ALA A 33 5.03 8.22 -3.44
N PHE A 34 4.40 9.23 -2.82
CA PHE A 34 5.08 10.18 -1.92
C PHE A 34 5.70 9.50 -0.68
N ASN A 35 5.00 8.54 -0.09
CA ASN A 35 5.39 7.91 1.17
C ASN A 35 5.67 6.41 1.00
N VAL A 36 6.30 6.06 -0.13
CA VAL A 36 6.52 4.66 -0.50
C VAL A 36 8.00 4.31 -0.43
N THR A 37 8.33 3.30 0.36
CA THR A 37 9.66 2.69 0.43
C THR A 37 9.72 1.44 -0.47
N ARG A 38 10.89 1.11 -1.04
CA ARG A 38 11.01 -0.10 -1.88
C ARG A 38 11.13 -1.34 -0.99
N ALA A 39 10.24 -2.33 -1.12
CA ALA A 39 10.32 -3.55 -0.31
C ALA A 39 11.48 -4.43 -0.81
N GLY A 40 12.64 -4.22 -0.19
CA GLY A 40 13.67 -5.24 -0.01
C GLY A 40 13.61 -5.80 1.41
N VAL A 41 14.78 -6.10 1.97
CA VAL A 41 15.01 -6.29 3.43
C VAL A 41 14.45 -5.14 4.31
N HIS A 42 14.04 -4.04 3.68
CA HIS A 42 13.47 -2.85 4.32
C HIS A 42 12.02 -2.99 4.80
N ALA A 43 11.23 -3.96 4.30
CA ALA A 43 9.87 -4.16 4.83
C ALA A 43 9.88 -4.57 6.31
N ASP A 44 10.81 -5.47 6.68
CA ASP A 44 11.03 -5.85 8.08
C ASP A 44 11.53 -4.69 8.93
N GLY A 45 12.29 -3.75 8.34
CA GLY A 45 12.73 -2.52 8.99
C GLY A 45 11.56 -1.57 9.25
N LEU A 46 10.76 -1.27 8.23
CA LEU A 46 9.58 -0.41 8.33
C LEU A 46 8.54 -0.98 9.30
N MET A 47 8.34 -2.31 9.30
CA MET A 47 7.43 -2.99 10.23
C MET A 47 7.91 -2.93 11.69
N LYS A 48 9.23 -2.77 11.92
CA LYS A 48 9.81 -2.65 13.26
C LYS A 48 9.88 -1.22 13.74
N ASP A 49 10.23 -0.29 12.85
CA ASP A 49 10.39 1.12 13.16
C ASP A 49 10.23 1.98 11.89
N GLU A 50 9.09 2.68 11.82
CA GLU A 50 8.74 3.56 10.71
C GLU A 50 9.63 4.83 10.68
N GLU A 51 10.11 5.29 11.85
CA GLU A 51 10.92 6.51 11.99
C GLU A 51 12.29 6.39 11.31
N ILE A 52 12.79 5.17 11.10
CA ILE A 52 14.03 4.92 10.34
C ILE A 52 13.88 5.32 8.86
N TYR A 53 12.65 5.34 8.33
CA TYR A 53 12.36 5.53 6.91
C TYR A 53 11.56 6.80 6.60
N THR A 54 10.84 7.35 7.59
CA THR A 54 10.10 8.61 7.44
C THR A 54 10.57 9.63 8.46
N ILE A 55 11.00 10.79 7.97
CA ILE A 55 11.39 11.92 8.82
C ILE A 55 10.21 12.57 9.59
N PHE A 56 8.97 12.23 9.22
CA PHE A 56 7.74 12.70 9.87
C PHE A 56 6.76 11.55 10.06
N ASP A 57 6.02 11.56 11.17
CA ASP A 57 4.87 10.67 11.40
C ASP A 57 3.69 11.09 10.51
N THR A 58 3.82 10.75 9.24
CA THR A 58 2.87 11.03 8.15
C THR A 58 1.50 10.40 8.39
N LYS A 59 1.42 9.31 9.15
CA LYS A 59 0.13 8.78 9.62
C LYS A 59 -0.56 9.79 10.52
N LYS A 60 0.15 10.34 11.52
CA LYS A 60 -0.39 11.33 12.46
C LYS A 60 -0.68 12.67 11.80
N ILE A 61 0.20 13.15 10.92
CA ILE A 61 0.07 14.51 10.37
C ILE A 61 -0.74 14.58 9.06
N LEU A 62 -0.88 13.48 8.31
CA LEU A 62 -1.57 13.48 7.01
C LEU A 62 -2.62 12.37 6.89
N ASN A 63 -2.87 11.54 7.91
CA ASN A 63 -3.67 10.30 7.75
C ASN A 63 -3.15 9.40 6.61
N LYS A 64 -1.85 9.46 6.32
CA LYS A 64 -1.23 8.73 5.22
C LYS A 64 0.03 8.01 5.67
N PRO A 65 -0.09 6.75 6.12
CA PRO A 65 1.05 5.97 6.61
C PRO A 65 2.08 5.69 5.52
N ALA A 66 3.31 5.34 5.92
CA ALA A 66 4.30 4.84 4.98
C ALA A 66 3.82 3.50 4.39
N THR A 67 4.17 3.26 3.13
CA THR A 67 3.88 1.98 2.47
C THR A 67 5.11 1.44 1.77
N VAL A 68 5.01 0.21 1.28
CA VAL A 68 6.12 -0.56 0.70
C VAL A 68 5.82 -0.95 -0.75
N GLN A 69 6.82 -1.05 -1.63
CA GLN A 69 6.64 -1.59 -3.00
C GLN A 69 6.90 -3.08 -3.04
N ILE A 70 5.97 -3.89 -3.59
CA ILE A 70 6.21 -5.32 -3.77
C ILE A 70 7.26 -5.59 -4.86
N SER A 71 8.22 -6.46 -4.54
CA SER A 71 9.33 -6.84 -5.42
C SER A 71 9.75 -8.31 -5.25
N LYS A 72 10.78 -8.78 -5.97
CA LYS A 72 11.33 -10.15 -5.90
C LYS A 72 11.71 -10.58 -4.48
N THR A 73 12.08 -9.64 -3.63
CA THR A 73 12.53 -9.90 -2.26
C THR A 73 11.41 -9.77 -1.23
N SER A 74 10.18 -9.48 -1.65
CA SER A 74 9.03 -9.40 -0.76
C SER A 74 8.63 -10.78 -0.23
N GLY A 75 8.63 -10.94 1.09
CA GLY A 75 8.09 -12.11 1.76
C GLY A 75 6.57 -12.02 2.01
N LEU A 76 5.99 -13.08 2.56
CA LEU A 76 4.57 -13.14 2.94
C LEU A 76 4.16 -12.00 3.88
N ALA A 77 5.02 -11.65 4.84
CA ALA A 77 4.75 -10.56 5.78
C ALA A 77 4.67 -9.20 5.09
N GLY A 78 5.57 -8.92 4.15
CA GLY A 78 5.54 -7.68 3.37
C GLY A 78 4.32 -7.58 2.46
N ILE A 79 3.90 -8.70 1.86
CA ILE A 79 2.66 -8.76 1.07
C ILE A 79 1.43 -8.54 1.95
N ALA A 80 1.34 -9.20 3.09
CA ALA A 80 0.24 -9.00 4.04
C ALA A 80 0.16 -7.55 4.51
N TYR A 81 1.30 -6.96 4.90
CA TYR A 81 1.39 -5.56 5.29
C TYR A 81 0.91 -4.63 4.17
N TRP A 82 1.38 -4.84 2.94
CA TRP A 82 0.97 -4.04 1.80
C TRP A 82 -0.54 -4.10 1.55
N ILE A 83 -1.16 -5.29 1.62
CA ILE A 83 -2.60 -5.45 1.44
C ILE A 83 -3.35 -4.71 2.55
N ASN A 84 -2.98 -4.93 3.82
CA ASN A 84 -3.64 -4.31 4.97
C ASN A 84 -3.61 -2.78 4.88
N GLN A 85 -2.46 -2.20 4.50
CA GLN A 85 -2.32 -0.75 4.32
C GLN A 85 -3.13 -0.23 3.12
N THR A 86 -3.04 -0.93 1.99
CA THR A 86 -3.69 -0.51 0.73
C THR A 86 -5.21 -0.49 0.83
N TYR A 87 -5.79 -1.36 1.67
CA TYR A 87 -7.23 -1.47 1.87
C TYR A 87 -7.70 -0.92 3.22
N GLY A 88 -6.82 -0.30 4.01
CA GLY A 88 -7.17 0.31 5.30
C GLY A 88 -7.86 -0.66 6.26
N LEU A 89 -7.34 -1.90 6.39
CA LEU A 89 -7.97 -2.93 7.22
C LEU A 89 -7.76 -2.65 8.71
N GLU A 90 -8.85 -2.72 9.48
CA GLU A 90 -8.83 -2.64 10.94
C GLU A 90 -8.16 -3.87 11.56
N GLU A 91 -7.72 -3.79 12.82
CA GLU A 91 -6.92 -4.84 13.48
C GLU A 91 -7.57 -6.25 13.44
N ASP A 92 -8.89 -6.32 13.49
CA ASP A 92 -9.67 -7.56 13.43
C ASP A 92 -9.85 -8.10 12.00
N GLU A 93 -9.68 -7.26 10.98
CA GLU A 93 -9.80 -7.60 9.56
C GLU A 93 -8.43 -7.87 8.90
N LYS A 94 -7.33 -7.56 9.60
CA LYS A 94 -5.97 -7.67 9.04
C LYS A 94 -5.63 -9.09 8.59
N LEU A 95 -5.06 -9.18 7.41
CA LEU A 95 -4.47 -10.40 6.88
C LEU A 95 -3.10 -10.65 7.52
N ASP A 96 -2.82 -11.90 7.84
CA ASP A 96 -1.51 -12.36 8.28
C ASP A 96 -0.80 -13.20 7.19
N LYS A 97 0.42 -13.64 7.49
CA LYS A 97 1.23 -14.48 6.58
C LYS A 97 0.63 -15.86 6.28
N LYS A 98 -0.40 -16.29 7.00
CA LYS A 98 -1.12 -17.56 6.80
C LYS A 98 -2.38 -17.38 5.97
N SER A 99 -2.78 -16.13 5.67
CA SER A 99 -3.93 -15.84 4.81
C SER A 99 -3.78 -16.51 3.44
N PRO A 100 -4.81 -17.25 2.96
CA PRO A 100 -4.79 -17.85 1.64
C PRO A 100 -4.57 -16.84 0.51
N LEU A 101 -5.13 -15.64 0.64
CA LEU A 101 -4.92 -14.56 -0.33
C LEU A 101 -3.45 -14.11 -0.36
N VAL A 102 -2.83 -13.97 0.80
CA VAL A 102 -1.40 -13.58 0.91
C VAL A 102 -0.50 -14.65 0.29
N ALA A 103 -0.79 -15.94 0.53
CA ALA A 103 -0.05 -17.04 -0.07
C ALA A 103 -0.20 -17.08 -1.60
N ALA A 104 -1.43 -16.93 -2.11
CA ALA A 104 -1.71 -16.88 -3.55
C ALA A 104 -1.03 -15.68 -4.23
N MET A 105 -1.04 -14.52 -3.57
CA MET A 105 -0.30 -13.34 -4.03
C MET A 105 1.20 -13.60 -4.07
N LYS A 106 1.78 -14.21 -3.04
CA LYS A 106 3.22 -14.55 -3.02
C LYS A 106 3.61 -15.46 -4.18
N GLN A 107 2.84 -16.51 -4.42
CA GLN A 107 3.09 -17.43 -5.52
C GLN A 107 3.05 -16.70 -6.87
N TRP A 108 2.07 -15.82 -7.08
CA TRP A 108 2.00 -15.03 -8.31
C TRP A 108 3.16 -14.03 -8.43
N VAL A 109 3.53 -13.35 -7.35
CA VAL A 109 4.68 -12.43 -7.32
C VAL A 109 5.96 -13.18 -7.71
N ASP A 110 6.21 -14.35 -7.12
CA ASP A 110 7.37 -15.17 -7.41
C ASP A 110 7.42 -15.57 -8.89
N GLN A 111 6.30 -16.06 -9.42
CA GLN A 111 6.21 -16.46 -10.82
C GLN A 111 6.56 -15.29 -11.75
N GLN A 112 6.08 -14.08 -11.48
CA GLN A 112 6.41 -12.91 -12.32
C GLN A 112 7.92 -12.64 -12.39
N TYR A 113 8.65 -12.85 -11.30
CA TYR A 113 10.10 -12.65 -11.25
C TYR A 113 10.88 -13.85 -11.79
N GLU A 114 10.35 -15.06 -11.66
CA GLU A 114 10.88 -16.26 -12.33
C GLU A 114 10.75 -16.15 -13.85
N ASP A 115 9.66 -15.57 -14.34
CA ASP A 115 9.41 -15.28 -15.76
C ASP A 115 10.25 -14.10 -16.30
N GLY A 116 11.17 -13.57 -15.50
CA GLY A 116 12.18 -12.61 -15.94
C GLY A 116 11.83 -11.14 -15.70
N ARG A 117 10.74 -10.80 -15.00
CA ARG A 117 10.46 -9.41 -14.60
C ARG A 117 11.67 -8.81 -13.87
N GLN A 118 12.06 -7.59 -14.24
CA GLN A 118 13.14 -6.82 -13.59
C GLN A 118 12.64 -5.59 -12.83
N THR A 119 11.38 -5.20 -13.04
CA THR A 119 10.78 -4.01 -12.44
C THR A 119 10.05 -4.33 -11.14
N VAL A 120 9.86 -3.31 -10.30
CA VAL A 120 8.93 -3.40 -9.16
C VAL A 120 7.50 -3.52 -9.65
N MET A 121 6.63 -4.12 -8.83
CA MET A 121 5.21 -4.20 -9.14
C MET A 121 4.51 -2.90 -8.81
N THR A 122 3.61 -2.48 -9.71
CA THR A 122 2.76 -1.32 -9.50
C THR A 122 1.57 -1.68 -8.62
N GLU A 123 1.06 -0.70 -7.88
CA GLU A 123 -0.18 -0.86 -7.10
C GLU A 123 -1.35 -1.33 -7.98
N ARG A 124 -1.42 -0.85 -9.22
CA ARG A 124 -2.45 -1.24 -10.18
C ARG A 124 -2.41 -2.74 -10.49
N GLU A 125 -1.23 -3.28 -10.83
CA GLU A 125 -1.07 -4.71 -11.10
C GLU A 125 -1.46 -5.56 -9.89
N LEU A 126 -1.05 -5.14 -8.69
CA LEU A 126 -1.36 -5.84 -7.45
C LEU A 126 -2.87 -5.83 -7.16
N LYS A 127 -3.54 -4.68 -7.30
CA LYS A 127 -5.00 -4.56 -7.14
C LYS A 127 -5.76 -5.37 -8.19
N GLU A 128 -5.33 -5.34 -9.45
CA GLU A 128 -5.90 -6.16 -10.52
C GLU A 128 -5.76 -7.66 -10.20
N LYS A 129 -4.62 -8.09 -9.67
CA LYS A 129 -4.42 -9.49 -9.28
C LYS A 129 -5.30 -9.88 -8.09
N ILE A 130 -5.43 -9.02 -7.09
CA ILE A 130 -6.31 -9.28 -5.94
C ILE A 130 -7.77 -9.41 -6.39
N ARG A 131 -8.24 -8.58 -7.34
CA ARG A 131 -9.58 -8.73 -7.92
C ARG A 131 -9.79 -10.09 -8.60
N GLN A 132 -8.77 -10.63 -9.24
CA GLN A 132 -8.84 -11.96 -9.86
C GLN A 132 -8.84 -13.10 -8.83
N LEU A 133 -8.07 -12.96 -7.74
CA LEU A 133 -7.91 -14.00 -6.72
C LEU A 133 -9.02 -14.00 -5.67
N ALA A 134 -9.52 -12.82 -5.30
CA ALA A 134 -10.53 -12.61 -4.28
C ALA A 134 -11.44 -11.41 -4.64
N PRO A 135 -12.37 -11.58 -5.60
CA PRO A 135 -13.27 -10.51 -6.06
C PRO A 135 -14.05 -9.85 -4.90
N ASP A 136 -14.64 -10.67 -4.02
CA ASP A 136 -15.45 -10.19 -2.89
C ASP A 136 -14.65 -9.32 -1.90
N PHE A 137 -13.37 -9.65 -1.71
CA PHE A 137 -12.46 -8.87 -0.87
C PHE A 137 -12.14 -7.52 -1.52
N ALA A 138 -11.85 -7.53 -2.82
CA ALA A 138 -11.49 -6.33 -3.56
C ALA A 138 -12.66 -5.33 -3.62
N GLU A 139 -13.90 -5.80 -3.74
CA GLU A 139 -15.08 -4.93 -3.77
C GLU A 139 -15.41 -4.31 -2.40
N LYS A 140 -15.23 -5.05 -1.30
CA LYS A 140 -15.42 -4.51 0.05
C LYS A 140 -14.46 -3.36 0.34
N GLY A 141 -13.21 -3.49 -0.09
CA GLY A 141 -12.18 -2.48 0.14
C GLY A 141 -12.27 -1.23 -0.74
N MET A 142 -13.20 -1.17 -1.71
CA MET A 142 -13.46 0.02 -2.53
C MET A 142 -14.67 0.85 -2.06
N LYS A 143 -15.40 0.37 -1.03
CA LYS A 143 -16.60 1.02 -0.48
C LYS A 143 -16.34 1.78 0.83
N LYS A 144 -15.15 1.67 1.39
CA LYS A 144 -14.61 2.56 2.44
C LYS A 144 -13.81 3.65 1.74
#